data_AF-A0A936VDF4-F1
#
_entry.id   AF-A0A936VDF4-F1
#
_cell.length_a   1.000
_cell.length_b   1.000
_cell.length_c   1.000
_cell.angle_alpha   90.00
_cell.angle_beta   90.00
_cell.angle_gamma   90.00
#
_symmetry.space_group_name_H-M   'P 1'
#
loop_
_entity.id
_entity.type
_entity.pdbx_description
1 polymer ?
#
loop_
_entity_poly.entity_id
_entity_poly.type
_entity_poly.pdbx_seq_one_letter_code
_entity_poly.pdbx_strand_id
1 'polypeptide(L)'
;MPTIHLANILKDLGTQSVRALAHSTGSPEQSVAKQAQIAAIRSLYRQAGAYRSGLGFPLSEVRFLNNAGEQRFAGGHIQFLDLAPKAMQTTAIRVRYVGFHCSQESAHDQVSAHDEPYFIIGIAGSNGSNTIRVGPYEEVDSGTDRFEAILLADPFEGLGITPPIVLAAVGLEHDYGTPEEAEAKVRDAIKAMEQKLEQALAAFLGTPVDNHVLPEWARDILIGWAPEAAAAILGLGDDQIGKVAKVLFDFDPGLDKWHAPEVIGQHGENDYNERIPMNGGNEGEYELRFLVDIVDIEFEVRPRQ
;
A
#
# COMPACT_ATOMS: atom_id res chain seq x y z
N MET A 1 8.86 3.38 40.93
CA MET A 1 9.39 3.50 39.56
C MET A 1 9.85 2.12 39.15
N PRO A 2 9.37 1.54 38.03
CA PRO A 2 9.89 0.27 37.54
C PRO A 2 11.39 0.43 37.28
N THR A 3 12.19 -0.45 37.90
CA THR A 3 13.64 -0.46 37.69
C THR A 3 13.87 -1.07 36.32
N ILE A 4 13.98 -0.22 35.30
CA ILE A 4 14.39 -0.64 33.96
C ILE A 4 15.76 -1.30 34.11
N HIS A 5 15.82 -2.62 33.93
CA HIS A 5 17.08 -3.37 33.98
C HIS A 5 17.89 -3.05 32.74
N LEU A 6 18.61 -1.92 32.77
CA LEU A 6 19.46 -1.43 31.70
C LEU A 6 20.38 -2.54 31.16
N ALA A 7 20.88 -3.42 32.02
CA ALA A 7 21.69 -4.57 31.63
C ALA A 7 20.97 -5.54 30.67
N ASN A 8 19.67 -5.77 30.84
CA ASN A 8 18.89 -6.64 29.95
C ASN A 8 18.68 -5.95 28.59
N ILE A 9 18.34 -4.65 28.60
CA ILE A 9 18.19 -3.90 27.35
C ILE A 9 19.52 -3.83 26.59
N LEU A 10 20.63 -3.56 27.28
CA LEU A 10 21.96 -3.55 26.66
C LEU A 10 22.32 -4.93 26.08
N LYS A 11 22.00 -6.02 26.79
CA LYS A 11 22.21 -7.39 26.33
C LYS A 11 21.36 -7.71 25.09
N ASP A 12 20.08 -7.39 25.11
CA ASP A 12 19.14 -7.64 24.00
C ASP A 12 19.51 -6.83 22.76
N LEU A 13 20.15 -5.67 22.95
CA LEU A 13 20.66 -4.81 21.89
C LEU A 13 22.09 -5.14 21.46
N GLY A 14 22.75 -6.11 22.10
CA GLY A 14 24.12 -6.49 21.78
C GLY A 14 25.17 -5.40 22.02
N THR A 15 24.90 -4.44 22.91
CA THR A 15 25.82 -3.34 23.25
C THR A 15 26.31 -3.45 24.69
N GLN A 16 27.58 -3.10 24.93
CA GLN A 16 28.20 -3.12 26.26
C GLN A 16 28.35 -1.72 26.88
N SER A 17 27.93 -0.66 26.19
CA SER A 17 28.12 0.70 26.70
C SER A 17 27.00 1.67 26.33
N VAL A 18 26.78 2.66 27.20
CA VAL A 18 25.86 3.79 26.99
C VAL A 18 26.26 4.63 25.77
N ARG A 19 27.56 4.79 25.53
CA ARG A 19 28.06 5.53 24.36
C ARG A 19 27.73 4.82 23.05
N ALA A 20 27.88 3.49 23.01
CA ALA A 20 27.48 2.70 21.85
C ALA A 20 25.96 2.72 21.64
N LEU A 21 25.17 2.78 22.71
CA LEU A 21 23.73 2.95 22.65
C LEU A 21 23.33 4.32 22.07
N ALA A 22 23.92 5.41 22.54
CA ALA A 22 23.65 6.74 21.99
C ALA A 22 24.04 6.86 20.51
N HIS A 23 25.14 6.22 20.11
CA HIS A 23 25.54 6.17 18.69
C HIS A 23 24.61 5.30 17.84
N SER A 24 24.07 4.20 18.38
CA SER A 24 23.22 3.29 17.61
C SER A 24 21.80 3.82 17.40
N THR A 25 21.33 4.72 18.26
CA THR A 25 20.02 5.37 18.08
C THR A 25 20.10 6.60 17.19
N GLY A 26 21.25 7.28 17.10
CA GLY A 26 21.35 8.55 16.37
C GLY A 26 20.43 9.66 16.92
N SER A 27 19.86 9.47 18.11
CA SER A 27 18.96 10.43 18.76
C SER A 27 19.77 11.45 19.56
N PRO A 28 19.38 12.74 19.56
CA PRO A 28 20.03 13.76 20.40
C PRO A 28 19.75 13.60 21.91
N GLU A 29 18.91 12.64 22.29
CA GLU A 29 18.51 12.43 23.68
C GLU A 29 19.69 12.01 24.58
N GLN A 30 19.85 12.66 25.73
CA GLN A 30 21.00 12.42 26.61
C GLN A 30 20.70 11.38 27.70
N SER A 31 19.43 11.10 27.97
CA SER A 31 19.03 10.11 28.97
C SER A 31 19.29 8.69 28.50
N VAL A 32 20.11 7.94 29.25
CA VAL A 32 20.38 6.52 29.02
C VAL A 32 19.10 5.68 28.99
N ALA A 33 18.13 6.01 29.87
CA ALA A 33 16.87 5.29 29.92
C ALA A 33 16.04 5.50 28.64
N LYS A 34 15.96 6.74 28.14
CA LYS A 34 15.26 7.05 26.90
C LYS A 34 15.97 6.46 25.68
N GLN A 35 17.30 6.52 25.66
CA GLN A 35 18.14 5.85 24.67
C GLN A 35 17.87 4.34 24.61
N ALA A 36 17.72 3.70 25.78
CA ALA A 36 17.36 2.29 25.90
C ALA A 36 15.94 2.01 25.36
N GLN A 37 14.97 2.88 25.65
CA GLN A 37 13.61 2.77 25.09
C GLN A 37 13.59 2.92 23.57
N ILE A 38 14.30 3.91 23.00
CA ILE A 38 14.41 4.10 21.54
C ILE A 38 14.94 2.82 20.89
N ALA A 39 16.01 2.28 21.43
CA ALA A 39 16.63 1.10 20.88
C ALA A 39 15.73 -0.15 21.02
N ALA A 40 14.99 -0.29 22.12
CA ALA A 40 14.01 -1.36 22.31
C ALA A 40 12.84 -1.25 21.31
N ILE A 41 12.27 -0.05 21.11
CA ILE A 41 11.23 0.21 20.10
C ILE A 41 11.72 -0.19 18.70
N ARG A 42 12.92 0.25 18.31
CA ARG A 42 13.51 -0.09 17.02
C ARG A 42 13.84 -1.58 16.88
N SER A 43 14.21 -2.23 17.98
CA SER A 43 14.43 -3.68 18.00
C SER A 43 13.14 -4.44 17.75
N LEU A 44 12.06 -4.10 18.47
CA LEU A 44 10.75 -4.71 18.26
C LEU A 44 10.24 -4.47 16.83
N TYR A 45 10.38 -3.25 16.31
CA TYR A 45 10.01 -2.94 14.93
C TYR A 45 10.71 -3.87 13.92
N ARG A 46 12.03 -4.06 14.06
CA ARG A 46 12.78 -4.98 13.18
C ARG A 46 12.31 -6.44 13.35
N GLN A 47 12.11 -6.89 14.58
CA GLN A 47 11.65 -8.25 14.88
C GLN A 47 10.24 -8.54 14.35
N ALA A 48 9.38 -7.53 14.29
CA ALA A 48 8.05 -7.62 13.68
C ALA A 48 8.08 -7.76 12.14
N GLY A 49 9.25 -7.56 11.51
CA GLY A 49 9.40 -7.54 10.05
C GLY A 49 9.56 -6.13 9.46
N ALA A 50 9.82 -5.12 10.30
CA ALA A 50 10.00 -3.72 9.91
C ALA A 50 8.84 -3.21 9.04
N TYR A 51 9.14 -2.56 7.90
CA TYR A 51 8.14 -1.94 7.03
C TYR A 51 7.23 -2.98 6.34
N ARG A 52 7.64 -4.25 6.32
CA ARG A 52 6.84 -5.39 5.82
C ARG A 52 5.86 -5.94 6.86
N SER A 53 5.87 -5.41 8.07
CA SER A 53 4.87 -5.72 9.09
C SER A 53 3.62 -4.84 8.89
N GLY A 54 2.53 -5.15 9.60
CA GLY A 54 1.34 -4.30 9.61
C GLY A 54 1.59 -2.87 10.13
N LEU A 55 2.73 -2.59 10.78
CA LEU A 55 3.09 -1.24 11.19
C LEU A 55 3.46 -0.34 10.00
N GLY A 56 3.99 -0.89 8.90
CA GLY A 56 4.56 -0.07 7.83
C GLY A 56 5.78 0.74 8.28
N PHE A 57 6.05 1.87 7.63
CA PHE A 57 7.24 2.69 7.89
C PHE A 57 7.01 3.71 9.01
N PRO A 58 8.09 4.16 9.71
CA PRO A 58 8.01 5.23 10.69
C PRO A 58 7.45 6.55 10.13
N LEU A 59 6.53 7.16 10.88
CA LEU A 59 5.97 8.50 10.66
C LEU A 59 6.39 9.47 11.77
N SER A 60 7.21 9.03 12.71
CA SER A 60 7.74 9.91 13.75
C SER A 60 9.10 9.43 14.23
N GLU A 61 9.88 10.36 14.78
CA GLU A 61 10.88 9.97 15.78
C GLU A 61 10.18 9.48 17.06
N VAL A 62 10.94 8.82 17.93
CA VAL A 62 10.43 8.45 19.25
C VAL A 62 10.17 9.71 20.08
N ARG A 63 8.90 9.95 20.42
CA ARG A 63 8.46 11.03 21.30
C ARG A 63 8.35 10.50 22.73
N PHE A 64 8.63 11.37 23.70
CA PHE A 64 8.56 11.02 25.12
C PHE A 64 7.50 11.84 25.82
N LEU A 65 6.51 11.17 26.41
CA LEU A 65 5.50 11.77 27.27
C LEU A 65 5.48 11.02 28.61
N ASN A 66 5.68 11.73 29.72
CA ASN A 66 5.65 11.13 31.08
C ASN A 66 6.56 9.90 31.25
N ASN A 67 7.75 9.90 30.63
CA ASN A 67 8.72 8.79 30.57
C ASN A 67 8.32 7.57 29.73
N ALA A 68 7.16 7.60 29.08
CA ALA A 68 6.81 6.65 28.04
C ALA A 68 7.37 7.10 26.69
N GLY A 69 8.03 6.19 25.99
CA GLY A 69 8.50 6.40 24.62
C GLY A 69 7.47 5.88 23.63
N GLU A 70 7.18 6.63 22.58
CA GLU A 70 6.26 6.21 21.53
C GLU A 70 6.79 6.59 20.16
N GLN A 71 6.65 5.69 19.20
CA GLN A 71 6.93 5.96 17.80
C GLN A 71 5.71 5.61 16.96
N ARG A 72 5.30 6.52 16.09
CA ARG A 72 4.21 6.31 15.12
C ARG A 72 4.76 5.71 13.84
N PHE A 73 3.94 4.88 13.22
CA PHE A 73 4.18 4.21 11.96
C PHE A 73 2.92 4.32 11.10
N ALA A 74 3.05 4.07 9.80
CA ALA A 74 1.96 4.19 8.85
C ALA A 74 0.69 3.41 9.22
N GLY A 75 0.86 2.22 9.80
CA GLY A 75 -0.24 1.33 10.21
C GLY A 75 -0.52 1.33 11.71
N GLY A 76 0.19 2.13 12.52
CA GLY A 76 -0.04 2.16 13.96
C GLY A 76 1.11 2.73 14.77
N HIS A 77 1.43 2.14 15.90
CA HIS A 77 2.44 2.67 16.81
C HIS A 77 3.15 1.58 17.60
N ILE A 78 4.34 1.91 18.10
CA ILE A 78 5.02 1.15 19.15
C ILE A 78 5.18 2.06 20.36
N GLN A 79 4.69 1.59 21.50
CA GLN A 79 4.79 2.31 22.77
C GLN A 79 5.59 1.52 23.80
N PHE A 80 6.40 2.21 24.58
CA PHE A 80 7.17 1.70 25.70
C PHE A 80 6.66 2.39 26.97
N LEU A 81 5.68 1.78 27.64
CA LEU A 81 5.09 2.31 28.89
C LEU A 81 5.87 1.88 30.14
N ASP A 82 6.31 0.62 30.21
CA ASP A 82 6.86 0.02 31.45
C ASP A 82 8.19 -0.74 31.23
N LEU A 83 8.11 -2.07 31.00
CA LEU A 83 9.26 -2.97 30.95
C LEU A 83 9.63 -3.39 29.53
N ALA A 84 8.67 -3.35 28.60
CA ALA A 84 8.84 -3.79 27.23
C ALA A 84 8.03 -2.91 26.27
N PRO A 85 8.52 -2.74 25.03
CA PRO A 85 7.72 -2.10 23.98
C PRO A 85 6.56 -3.02 23.57
N LYS A 86 5.43 -2.42 23.23
CA LYS A 86 4.27 -3.09 22.63
C LYS A 86 3.97 -2.45 21.28
N ALA A 87 3.78 -3.28 20.26
CA ALA A 87 3.45 -2.85 18.92
C ALA A 87 1.96 -3.07 18.64
N MET A 88 1.28 -2.04 18.19
CA MET A 88 -0.15 -2.06 17.86
C MET A 88 -0.32 -1.56 16.43
N GLN A 89 -0.94 -2.39 15.59
CA GLN A 89 -1.48 -1.96 14.31
C GLN A 89 -2.88 -1.41 14.56
N THR A 90 -3.06 -0.13 14.23
CA THR A 90 -4.33 0.58 14.42
C THR A 90 -4.98 1.02 13.12
N THR A 91 -4.28 0.86 12.00
CA THR A 91 -4.70 1.37 10.70
C THR A 91 -4.38 0.34 9.62
N ALA A 92 -5.37 0.06 8.78
CA ALA A 92 -5.22 -0.71 7.56
C ALA A 92 -6.12 -0.12 6.46
N ILE A 93 -5.92 -0.59 5.24
CA ILE A 93 -6.73 -0.22 4.09
C ILE A 93 -7.64 -1.37 3.69
N ARG A 94 -8.89 -1.02 3.36
CA ARG A 94 -9.81 -1.87 2.62
C ARG A 94 -9.98 -1.32 1.21
N VAL A 95 -9.91 -2.20 0.21
CA VAL A 95 -10.19 -1.83 -1.17
C VAL A 95 -11.18 -2.81 -1.78
N ARG A 96 -12.25 -2.26 -2.36
CA ARG A 96 -13.24 -3.00 -3.14
C ARG A 96 -13.28 -2.49 -4.57
N TYR A 97 -13.17 -3.39 -5.53
CA TYR A 97 -13.52 -3.13 -6.91
C TYR A 97 -15.05 -3.20 -7.05
N VAL A 98 -15.67 -2.07 -7.40
CA VAL A 98 -17.13 -1.95 -7.44
C VAL A 98 -17.69 -2.43 -8.78
N GLY A 99 -16.96 -2.16 -9.87
CA GLY A 99 -17.39 -2.45 -11.23
C GLY A 99 -16.77 -1.46 -12.22
N PHE A 100 -17.31 -1.40 -13.42
CA PHE A 100 -16.87 -0.47 -14.45
C PHE A 100 -18.02 0.08 -15.29
N HIS A 101 -17.78 1.23 -15.91
CA HIS A 101 -18.64 1.81 -16.94
C HIS A 101 -17.91 1.82 -18.28
N CYS A 102 -18.53 1.30 -19.34
CA CYS A 102 -18.06 1.40 -20.71
C CYS A 102 -18.58 2.70 -21.32
N SER A 103 -17.69 3.65 -21.61
CA SER A 103 -18.06 4.92 -22.27
C SER A 103 -18.09 4.78 -23.78
N GLN A 104 -17.24 3.90 -24.32
CA GLN A 104 -17.11 3.61 -25.74
C GLN A 104 -16.68 2.15 -25.90
N GLU A 105 -17.39 1.38 -26.71
CA GLU A 105 -16.98 0.01 -27.08
C GLU A 105 -15.86 0.01 -28.11
N SER A 106 -15.24 -1.16 -28.32
CA SER A 106 -14.26 -1.33 -29.39
C SER A 106 -14.90 -1.09 -30.77
N ALA A 107 -14.22 -0.33 -31.63
CA ALA A 107 -14.69 -0.04 -32.98
C ALA A 107 -14.41 -1.18 -33.98
N HIS A 108 -13.78 -2.26 -33.53
CA HIS A 108 -13.39 -3.41 -34.34
C HIS A 108 -14.40 -4.58 -34.31
N ASP A 109 -15.53 -4.39 -33.62
CA ASP A 109 -16.63 -5.31 -33.31
C ASP A 109 -17.33 -6.05 -34.49
N GLN A 110 -17.08 -5.65 -35.75
CA GLN A 110 -17.92 -6.12 -36.85
C GLN A 110 -17.54 -7.48 -37.45
N VAL A 111 -16.45 -8.12 -37.02
CA VAL A 111 -15.96 -9.35 -37.68
C VAL A 111 -15.53 -10.49 -36.74
N SER A 112 -15.15 -10.23 -35.48
CA SER A 112 -14.80 -11.27 -34.50
C SER A 112 -15.66 -11.17 -33.23
N ALA A 113 -16.22 -12.29 -32.80
CA ALA A 113 -16.94 -12.42 -31.52
C ALA A 113 -15.95 -12.61 -30.34
N HIS A 114 -14.77 -11.99 -30.38
CA HIS A 114 -13.66 -12.28 -29.46
C HIS A 114 -13.15 -11.05 -28.69
N ASP A 115 -13.62 -9.84 -28.99
CA ASP A 115 -13.08 -8.60 -28.44
C ASP A 115 -13.68 -8.30 -27.04
N GLU A 116 -13.70 -9.30 -26.15
CA GLU A 116 -14.28 -9.18 -24.81
C GLU A 116 -13.27 -8.54 -23.84
N PRO A 117 -13.59 -7.40 -23.21
CA PRO A 117 -12.66 -6.75 -22.30
C PRO A 117 -12.49 -7.58 -21.03
N TYR A 118 -11.27 -7.60 -20.51
CA TYR A 118 -10.98 -8.06 -19.16
C TYR A 118 -10.01 -7.11 -18.47
N PHE A 119 -10.05 -7.11 -17.14
CA PHE A 119 -9.19 -6.25 -16.34
C PHE A 119 -8.36 -7.07 -15.36
N ILE A 120 -7.09 -6.70 -15.24
CA ILE A 120 -6.21 -7.21 -14.19
C ILE A 120 -5.95 -6.05 -13.25
N ILE A 121 -6.34 -6.23 -12.00
CA ILE A 121 -6.30 -5.19 -10.97
C ILE A 121 -5.35 -5.65 -9.87
N GLY A 122 -4.38 -4.80 -9.57
CA GLY A 122 -3.41 -5.04 -8.52
C GLY A 122 -3.40 -3.94 -7.48
N ILE A 123 -3.15 -4.34 -6.24
CA ILE A 123 -2.93 -3.43 -5.12
C ILE A 123 -1.62 -3.82 -4.44
N ALA A 124 -0.79 -2.84 -4.12
CA ALA A 124 0.44 -3.04 -3.37
C ALA A 124 0.58 -2.01 -2.26
N GLY A 125 1.02 -2.43 -1.08
CA GLY A 125 1.50 -1.56 -0.01
C GLY A 125 2.84 -2.07 0.53
N SER A 126 3.32 -1.48 1.61
CA SER A 126 4.66 -1.80 2.14
C SER A 126 4.76 -3.22 2.70
N ASN A 127 3.63 -3.83 3.03
CA ASN A 127 3.52 -5.11 3.74
C ASN A 127 2.90 -6.24 2.91
N GLY A 128 2.56 -5.98 1.64
CA GLY A 128 2.10 -7.00 0.72
C GLY A 128 1.34 -6.44 -0.47
N SER A 129 0.95 -7.35 -1.36
CA SER A 129 0.19 -7.04 -2.55
C SER A 129 -0.82 -8.14 -2.88
N ASN A 130 -1.83 -7.78 -3.65
CA ASN A 130 -2.79 -8.71 -4.23
C ASN A 130 -3.01 -8.35 -5.71
N THR A 131 -3.41 -9.34 -6.50
CA THR A 131 -3.77 -9.16 -7.91
C THR A 131 -4.92 -10.10 -8.23
N ILE A 132 -5.97 -9.54 -8.82
CA ILE A 132 -7.12 -10.29 -9.33
C ILE A 132 -7.25 -10.03 -10.82
N ARG A 133 -7.89 -10.98 -11.50
CA ARG A 133 -8.40 -10.82 -12.85
C ARG A 133 -9.93 -10.85 -12.78
N VAL A 134 -10.56 -9.97 -13.54
CA VAL A 134 -12.02 -9.89 -13.69
C VAL A 134 -12.37 -9.87 -15.18
N GLY A 135 -13.45 -10.54 -15.55
CA GLY A 135 -13.77 -10.83 -16.95
C GLY A 135 -13.14 -12.14 -17.48
N PRO A 136 -13.24 -12.41 -18.79
CA PRO A 136 -13.74 -11.50 -19.82
C PRO A 136 -15.24 -11.20 -19.68
N TYR A 137 -15.66 -10.06 -20.23
CA TYR A 137 -17.02 -9.57 -20.19
C TYR A 137 -17.65 -9.59 -21.57
N GLU A 138 -18.67 -10.44 -21.75
CA GLU A 138 -19.47 -10.48 -22.97
C GLU A 138 -20.50 -9.34 -22.99
N GLU A 139 -20.97 -8.95 -24.19
CA GLU A 139 -22.07 -7.98 -24.38
C GLU A 139 -21.80 -6.63 -23.68
N VAL A 140 -20.62 -6.04 -23.90
CA VAL A 140 -20.23 -4.75 -23.33
C VAL A 140 -20.40 -3.65 -24.37
N ASP A 141 -21.62 -3.14 -24.47
CA ASP A 141 -21.94 -2.02 -25.36
C ASP A 141 -21.57 -0.68 -24.71
N SER A 142 -21.42 0.35 -25.54
CA SER A 142 -21.27 1.73 -25.09
C SER A 142 -22.42 2.15 -24.16
N GLY A 143 -22.08 2.67 -22.98
CA GLY A 143 -23.03 3.03 -21.92
C GLY A 143 -23.32 1.91 -20.91
N THR A 144 -22.75 0.72 -21.09
CA THR A 144 -22.94 -0.42 -20.16
C THR A 144 -22.26 -0.17 -18.82
N ASP A 145 -22.98 -0.44 -17.73
CA ASP A 145 -22.46 -0.53 -16.37
C ASP A 145 -22.41 -2.01 -15.94
N ARG A 146 -21.23 -2.51 -15.54
CA ARG A 146 -21.04 -3.88 -15.01
C ARG A 146 -20.62 -3.83 -13.55
N PHE A 147 -21.41 -4.47 -12.70
CA PHE A 147 -21.25 -4.50 -11.26
C PHE A 147 -20.64 -5.81 -10.75
N GLU A 148 -19.71 -5.75 -9.79
CA GLU A 148 -18.96 -6.91 -9.26
C GLU A 148 -18.79 -6.93 -7.74
N ALA A 149 -18.51 -5.79 -7.11
CA ALA A 149 -18.23 -5.64 -5.66
C ALA A 149 -17.21 -6.64 -5.07
N ILE A 150 -16.06 -6.80 -5.71
CA ILE A 150 -15.00 -7.74 -5.30
C ILE A 150 -14.02 -7.08 -4.31
N LEU A 151 -13.69 -7.76 -3.22
CA LEU A 151 -12.67 -7.32 -2.26
C LEU A 151 -11.25 -7.60 -2.79
N LEU A 152 -10.43 -6.55 -2.85
CA LEU A 152 -9.01 -6.62 -3.20
C LEU A 152 -8.12 -6.73 -1.96
N ALA A 153 -8.48 -5.99 -0.91
CA ALA A 153 -7.79 -5.96 0.37
C ALA A 153 -8.80 -5.73 1.50
N ASP A 154 -8.66 -6.48 2.58
CA ASP A 154 -9.47 -6.33 3.79
C ASP A 154 -8.67 -6.87 4.99
N PRO A 155 -8.48 -6.07 6.07
CA PRO A 155 -7.73 -6.50 7.24
C PRO A 155 -8.39 -7.62 8.06
N PHE A 156 -9.69 -7.91 7.85
CA PHE A 156 -10.46 -8.92 8.58
C PHE A 156 -10.70 -10.20 7.78
N GLU A 157 -10.80 -10.10 6.46
CA GLU A 157 -11.16 -11.23 5.59
C GLU A 157 -10.01 -11.69 4.68
N GLY A 158 -8.89 -10.97 4.65
CA GLY A 158 -7.78 -11.33 3.78
C GLY A 158 -6.51 -10.53 4.02
N LEU A 159 -6.01 -9.90 2.96
CA LEU A 159 -4.78 -9.14 3.00
C LEU A 159 -5.04 -7.76 3.61
N GLY A 160 -4.60 -7.55 4.86
CA GLY A 160 -4.52 -6.23 5.45
C GLY A 160 -3.32 -5.45 4.92
N ILE A 161 -3.57 -4.42 4.11
CA ILE A 161 -2.51 -3.57 3.55
C ILE A 161 -2.39 -2.28 4.36
N THR A 162 -1.15 -1.87 4.63
CA THR A 162 -0.84 -0.63 5.35
C THR A 162 -0.59 0.51 4.36
N PRO A 163 -1.08 1.75 4.62
CA PRO A 163 -0.82 2.88 3.73
C PRO A 163 0.68 3.24 3.62
N PRO A 164 1.08 4.00 2.59
CA PRO A 164 0.32 4.31 1.38
C PRO A 164 0.22 3.07 0.51
N ILE A 165 -0.72 3.09 -0.44
CA ILE A 165 -0.89 1.99 -1.39
C ILE A 165 -0.70 2.48 -2.82
N VAL A 166 -0.37 1.56 -3.72
CA VAL A 166 -0.49 1.72 -5.16
C VAL A 166 -1.62 0.83 -5.62
N LEU A 167 -2.64 1.43 -6.25
CA LEU A 167 -3.70 0.73 -6.96
C LEU A 167 -3.40 0.83 -8.45
N ALA A 168 -3.27 -0.30 -9.12
CA ALA A 168 -2.98 -0.38 -10.53
C ALA A 168 -4.01 -1.26 -11.24
N ALA A 169 -4.34 -0.89 -12.47
CA ALA A 169 -5.20 -1.71 -13.31
C ALA A 169 -4.69 -1.68 -14.76
N VAL A 170 -4.94 -2.79 -15.45
CA VAL A 170 -4.65 -2.98 -16.87
C VAL A 170 -5.90 -3.53 -17.51
N GLY A 171 -6.36 -2.90 -18.60
CA GLY A 171 -7.44 -3.38 -19.45
C GLY A 171 -6.87 -3.97 -20.73
N LEU A 172 -7.38 -5.13 -21.13
CA LEU A 172 -6.95 -5.93 -22.29
C LEU A 172 -8.19 -6.47 -23.01
N GLU A 173 -8.10 -6.65 -24.32
CA GLU A 173 -9.08 -7.39 -25.12
C GLU A 173 -8.60 -8.82 -25.32
N HIS A 174 -9.54 -9.78 -25.39
CA HIS A 174 -9.22 -11.20 -25.40
C HIS A 174 -9.08 -11.75 -26.83
N ASP A 175 -7.96 -11.48 -27.50
CA ASP A 175 -7.84 -11.82 -28.93
C ASP A 175 -7.14 -13.17 -29.17
N TYR A 176 -5.86 -13.25 -28.79
CA TYR A 176 -4.98 -14.38 -29.11
C TYR A 176 -4.06 -14.81 -27.97
N GLY A 177 -3.93 -14.00 -26.93
CA GLY A 177 -3.19 -14.31 -25.71
C GLY A 177 -4.01 -15.17 -24.74
N THR A 178 -3.33 -15.68 -23.71
CA THR A 178 -4.02 -16.31 -22.58
C THR A 178 -4.09 -15.30 -21.43
N PRO A 179 -5.29 -15.03 -20.86
CA PRO A 179 -5.43 -14.12 -19.73
C PRO A 179 -4.55 -14.51 -18.53
N GLU A 180 -4.22 -15.79 -18.39
CA GLU A 180 -3.32 -16.31 -17.36
C GLU A 180 -1.88 -15.80 -17.50
N GLU A 181 -1.35 -15.70 -18.73
CA GLU A 181 -0.02 -15.14 -18.98
C GLU A 181 0.01 -13.65 -18.67
N ALA A 182 -1.03 -12.92 -19.07
CA ALA A 182 -1.18 -11.51 -18.71
C ALA A 182 -1.23 -11.31 -17.20
N GLU A 183 -2.06 -12.10 -16.51
CA GLU A 183 -2.20 -12.06 -15.06
C GLU A 183 -0.88 -12.35 -14.34
N ALA A 184 -0.12 -13.35 -14.80
CA ALA A 184 1.18 -13.68 -14.22
C ALA A 184 2.17 -12.51 -14.35
N LYS A 185 2.24 -11.88 -15.54
CA LYS A 185 3.12 -10.73 -15.76
C LYS A 185 2.72 -9.51 -14.95
N VAL A 186 1.41 -9.21 -14.86
CA VAL A 186 0.93 -8.12 -14.01
C VAL A 186 1.25 -8.41 -12.56
N ARG A 187 0.98 -9.62 -12.07
CA ARG A 187 1.28 -10.03 -10.69
C ARG A 187 2.76 -9.85 -10.36
N ASP A 188 3.67 -10.23 -11.27
CA ASP A 188 5.11 -10.02 -11.09
C ASP A 188 5.47 -8.54 -11.08
N ALA A 189 4.80 -7.74 -11.91
CA ALA A 189 4.96 -6.29 -11.89
C ALA A 189 4.46 -5.66 -10.57
N ILE A 190 3.29 -6.07 -10.07
CA ILE A 190 2.76 -5.62 -8.78
C ILE A 190 3.71 -5.98 -7.63
N LYS A 191 4.29 -7.20 -7.63
CA LYS A 191 5.31 -7.59 -6.65
C LYS A 191 6.58 -6.75 -6.74
N ALA A 192 7.01 -6.39 -7.96
CA ALA A 192 8.14 -5.48 -8.14
C ALA A 192 7.85 -4.09 -7.56
N MET A 193 6.59 -3.63 -7.58
CA MET A 193 6.21 -2.37 -6.91
C MET A 193 6.43 -2.40 -5.40
N GLU A 194 6.26 -3.54 -4.72
CA GLU A 194 6.58 -3.64 -3.28
C GLU A 194 8.05 -3.24 -3.01
N GLN A 195 8.96 -3.71 -3.86
CA GLN A 195 10.40 -3.42 -3.74
C GLN A 195 10.71 -1.95 -4.07
N LYS A 196 9.94 -1.34 -4.97
CA LYS A 196 10.09 0.08 -5.33
C LYS A 196 9.53 0.99 -4.26
N LEU A 197 8.39 0.63 -3.68
CA LEU A 197 7.84 1.32 -2.52
C LEU A 197 8.83 1.27 -1.36
N GLU A 198 9.48 0.13 -1.13
CA GLU A 198 10.59 0.02 -0.18
C GLU A 198 11.73 1.00 -0.50
N GLN A 199 12.18 1.10 -1.76
CA GLN A 199 13.25 2.03 -2.16
C GLN A 199 12.85 3.50 -1.94
N ALA A 200 11.63 3.87 -2.33
CA ALA A 200 11.10 5.22 -2.13
C ALA A 200 11.01 5.57 -0.63
N LEU A 201 10.51 4.64 0.19
CA LEU A 201 10.40 4.82 1.63
C LEU A 201 11.77 4.85 2.33
N ALA A 202 12.76 4.08 1.87
CA ALA A 202 14.11 4.11 2.43
C ALA A 202 14.76 5.49 2.31
N ALA A 203 14.53 6.18 1.19
CA ALA A 203 14.98 7.56 1.01
C ALA A 203 14.17 8.57 1.85
N PHE A 204 12.89 8.29 2.12
CA PHE A 204 12.04 9.08 3.01
C PHE A 204 12.49 9.06 4.49
N LEU A 205 13.01 7.92 4.96
CA LEU A 205 13.55 7.81 6.32
C LEU A 205 14.79 8.68 6.57
N GLY A 206 15.41 9.22 5.52
CA GLY A 206 16.52 10.17 5.62
C GLY A 206 16.08 11.63 5.72
N THR A 207 14.81 11.95 5.48
CA THR A 207 14.28 13.32 5.51
C THR A 207 13.65 13.68 6.85
N PRO A 208 13.74 14.95 7.31
CA PRO A 208 13.13 15.39 8.56
C PRO A 208 11.63 15.11 8.58
N VAL A 209 11.19 14.52 9.68
CA VAL A 209 9.88 13.94 9.95
C VAL A 209 8.72 14.96 9.91
N ASP A 210 8.99 16.26 9.88
CA ASP A 210 7.92 17.26 9.99
C ASP A 210 7.14 17.51 8.67
N ASN A 211 7.57 16.93 7.54
CA ASN A 211 6.92 17.06 6.22
C ASN A 211 6.54 15.69 5.64
N HIS A 212 5.50 15.05 6.19
CA HIS A 212 5.15 13.66 5.83
C HIS A 212 4.22 13.45 4.64
N VAL A 213 4.14 14.43 3.73
CA VAL A 213 3.60 14.18 2.39
C VAL A 213 4.63 13.37 1.61
N LEU A 214 4.24 12.26 0.97
CA LEU A 214 5.11 11.56 0.03
C LEU A 214 5.67 12.60 -0.96
N PRO A 215 6.99 12.86 -0.96
CA PRO A 215 7.54 13.95 -1.75
C PRO A 215 7.27 13.68 -3.23
N GLU A 216 7.10 14.74 -4.02
CA GLU A 216 6.75 14.62 -5.44
C GLU A 216 7.66 13.63 -6.17
N TRP A 217 8.98 13.66 -5.91
CA TRP A 217 9.92 12.72 -6.52
C TRP A 217 9.64 11.24 -6.17
N ALA A 218 9.14 10.93 -4.97
CA ALA A 218 8.80 9.55 -4.58
C ALA A 218 7.51 9.10 -5.28
N ARG A 219 6.54 10.00 -5.43
CA ARG A 219 5.36 9.76 -6.26
C ARG A 219 5.74 9.57 -7.72
N ASP A 220 6.65 10.39 -8.24
CA ASP A 220 7.14 10.30 -9.61
C ASP A 220 7.89 8.99 -9.88
N ILE A 221 8.64 8.47 -8.91
CA ILE A 221 9.23 7.12 -9.01
C ILE A 221 8.15 6.05 -9.09
N LEU A 222 7.09 6.16 -8.28
CA LEU A 222 6.01 5.17 -8.26
C LEU A 222 5.13 5.26 -9.53
N ILE A 223 4.80 6.47 -9.98
CA ILE A 223 3.98 6.73 -11.18
C ILE A 223 4.78 6.46 -12.46
N GLY A 224 6.04 6.88 -12.50
CA GLY A 224 6.96 6.67 -13.63
C GLY A 224 7.29 5.20 -13.89
N TRP A 225 6.93 4.30 -12.96
CA TRP A 225 7.09 2.87 -13.11
C TRP A 225 5.90 2.14 -13.73
N ALA A 226 4.70 2.74 -13.68
CA ALA A 226 3.51 2.19 -14.36
C ALA A 226 3.74 1.91 -15.86
N PRO A 227 4.51 2.73 -16.61
CA PRO A 227 4.94 2.41 -17.96
C PRO A 227 5.80 1.14 -18.08
N GLU A 228 6.73 0.88 -17.15
CA GLU A 228 7.61 -0.31 -17.15
C GLU A 228 6.83 -1.59 -16.84
N ALA A 229 5.97 -1.54 -15.82
CA ALA A 229 5.04 -2.62 -15.46
C ALA A 229 4.25 -3.08 -16.68
N ALA A 230 3.77 -2.12 -17.46
CA ALA A 230 2.99 -2.40 -18.64
C ALA A 230 3.80 -2.70 -19.89
N ALA A 231 5.02 -2.21 -20.01
CA ALA A 231 5.91 -2.64 -21.08
C ALA A 231 6.21 -4.15 -20.99
N ALA A 232 6.16 -4.73 -19.79
CA ALA A 232 6.24 -6.18 -19.63
C ALA A 232 5.03 -6.93 -20.20
N ILE A 233 3.86 -6.28 -20.26
CA ILE A 233 2.61 -6.82 -20.77
C ILE A 233 2.53 -6.69 -22.30
N LEU A 234 3.16 -5.65 -22.88
CA LEU A 234 3.26 -5.48 -24.33
C LEU A 234 3.95 -6.69 -24.98
N GLY A 235 3.24 -7.36 -25.90
CA GLY A 235 3.72 -8.56 -26.61
C GLY A 235 3.09 -9.87 -26.16
N LEU A 236 1.98 -9.84 -25.43
CA LEU A 236 1.17 -11.03 -25.09
C LEU A 236 0.19 -11.47 -26.17
N GLY A 237 0.09 -10.73 -27.27
CA GLY A 237 -0.85 -11.02 -28.37
C GLY A 237 -2.25 -10.47 -28.16
N ASP A 238 -2.59 -10.03 -26.95
CA ASP A 238 -3.81 -9.28 -26.63
C ASP A 238 -3.60 -7.79 -26.85
N ASP A 239 -4.63 -7.12 -27.40
CA ASP A 239 -4.62 -5.68 -27.61
C ASP A 239 -4.89 -4.91 -26.30
N GLN A 240 -4.09 -3.85 -26.10
CA GLN A 240 -4.11 -3.10 -24.85
C GLN A 240 -5.11 -1.95 -24.92
N ILE A 241 -6.14 -2.03 -24.08
CA ILE A 241 -7.09 -0.94 -23.83
C ILE A 241 -6.41 0.17 -23.02
N GLY A 242 -5.78 -0.17 -21.89
CA GLY A 242 -5.31 0.89 -20.99
C GLY A 242 -4.48 0.40 -19.83
N LYS A 243 -3.83 1.36 -19.18
CA LYS A 243 -3.06 1.15 -17.96
C LYS A 243 -3.04 2.40 -17.11
N VAL A 244 -3.24 2.22 -15.82
CA VAL A 244 -3.10 3.30 -14.86
C VAL A 244 -2.61 2.72 -13.55
N ALA A 245 -1.69 3.43 -12.90
CA ALA A 245 -1.38 3.23 -11.49
C ALA A 245 -1.61 4.54 -10.75
N LYS A 246 -2.22 4.44 -9.56
CA LYS A 246 -2.50 5.56 -8.69
C LYS A 246 -1.93 5.27 -7.30
N VAL A 247 -1.14 6.20 -6.79
CA VAL A 247 -0.73 6.20 -5.38
C VAL A 247 -1.87 6.81 -4.58
N LEU A 248 -2.30 6.11 -3.53
CA LEU A 248 -3.39 6.53 -2.67
C LEU A 248 -2.91 6.71 -1.22
N PHE A 249 -3.64 7.57 -0.53
CA PHE A 249 -3.42 8.04 0.83
C PHE A 249 -2.20 8.93 0.99
N ASP A 250 -2.49 10.18 1.34
CA ASP A 250 -1.50 11.11 1.86
C ASP A 250 -1.64 11.20 3.37
N PHE A 251 -0.50 11.13 4.06
CA PHE A 251 -0.46 11.37 5.49
C PHE A 251 -0.47 12.87 5.74
N ASP A 252 -1.41 13.34 6.54
CA ASP A 252 -1.44 14.73 6.98
C ASP A 252 -0.70 14.85 8.32
N PRO A 253 0.53 15.40 8.34
CA PRO A 253 1.30 15.54 9.57
C PRO A 253 0.65 16.50 10.57
N GLY A 254 -0.19 17.44 10.11
CA GLY A 254 -0.89 18.37 10.98
C GLY A 254 -2.05 17.74 11.74
N LEU A 255 -2.68 16.72 11.15
CA LEU A 255 -3.81 15.99 11.73
C LEU A 255 -3.44 14.60 12.27
N ASP A 256 -2.20 14.18 12.06
CA ASP A 256 -1.64 12.92 12.55
C ASP A 256 -2.44 11.69 12.07
N LYS A 257 -3.07 11.82 10.89
CA LYS A 257 -3.97 10.83 10.31
C LYS A 257 -3.83 10.74 8.80
N TRP A 258 -4.23 9.61 8.26
CA TRP A 258 -4.44 9.42 6.82
C TRP A 258 -5.80 10.01 6.43
N HIS A 259 -5.89 10.59 5.24
CA HIS A 259 -7.16 11.02 4.66
C HIS A 259 -7.70 9.98 3.70
N ALA A 260 -8.91 9.48 3.97
CA ALA A 260 -9.63 8.66 3.02
C ALA A 260 -10.21 9.54 1.90
N PRO A 261 -10.22 9.08 0.64
CA PRO A 261 -10.93 9.77 -0.42
C PRO A 261 -12.43 9.90 -0.09
N GLU A 262 -13.01 11.07 -0.35
CA GLU A 262 -14.45 11.29 -0.19
C GLU A 262 -15.25 10.49 -1.23
N VAL A 263 -16.43 10.00 -0.85
CA VAL A 263 -17.34 9.35 -1.80
C VAL A 263 -17.73 10.35 -2.89
N ILE A 264 -17.49 9.97 -4.15
CA ILE A 264 -17.73 10.85 -5.31
C ILE A 264 -18.93 10.40 -6.16
N GLY A 265 -19.47 9.21 -5.91
CA GLY A 265 -20.65 8.72 -6.63
C GLY A 265 -21.06 7.30 -6.21
N GLN A 266 -22.03 6.77 -6.95
CA GLN A 266 -22.56 5.41 -6.80
C GLN A 266 -22.52 4.67 -8.12
N HIS A 267 -22.24 3.36 -8.07
CA HIS A 267 -22.37 2.45 -9.20
C HIS A 267 -23.27 1.29 -8.76
N GLY A 268 -24.49 1.28 -9.31
CA GLY A 268 -25.58 0.53 -8.71
C GLY A 268 -25.91 1.06 -7.31
N GLU A 269 -25.95 0.17 -6.33
CA GLU A 269 -26.20 0.51 -4.92
C GLU A 269 -24.92 0.77 -4.10
N ASN A 270 -23.74 0.73 -4.73
CA ASN A 270 -22.47 0.80 -4.03
C ASN A 270 -21.80 2.14 -4.26
N ASP A 271 -21.38 2.77 -3.17
CA ASP A 271 -20.54 3.97 -3.20
C ASP A 271 -19.17 3.66 -3.82
N TYR A 272 -18.61 4.65 -4.50
CA TYR A 272 -17.21 4.65 -4.90
C TYR A 272 -16.59 6.02 -4.61
N ASN A 273 -15.31 6.02 -4.27
CA ASN A 273 -14.53 7.22 -4.00
C ASN A 273 -13.31 7.36 -4.93
N GLU A 274 -13.06 6.34 -5.74
CA GLU A 274 -11.94 6.30 -6.66
C GLU A 274 -12.32 5.79 -8.05
N ARG A 275 -11.65 6.35 -9.06
CA ARG A 275 -11.88 6.02 -10.47
C ARG A 275 -10.57 5.89 -11.21
N ILE A 276 -10.50 4.89 -12.07
CA ILE A 276 -9.37 4.66 -12.97
C ILE A 276 -9.89 4.65 -14.41
N PRO A 277 -9.63 5.72 -15.20
CA PRO A 277 -10.00 5.74 -16.61
C PRO A 277 -9.01 4.90 -17.44
N MET A 278 -9.56 4.10 -18.36
CA MET A 278 -8.84 3.35 -19.38
C MET A 278 -9.27 3.89 -20.74
N ASN A 279 -8.32 4.31 -21.56
CA ASN A 279 -8.60 4.83 -22.89
C ASN A 279 -7.73 4.08 -23.90
N GLY A 280 -8.37 3.17 -24.64
CA GLY A 280 -7.78 2.37 -25.72
C GLY A 280 -7.93 3.00 -27.10
N GLY A 281 -8.51 4.19 -27.18
CA GLY A 281 -8.86 4.82 -28.44
C GLY A 281 -9.93 4.02 -29.17
N ASN A 282 -9.49 3.17 -30.11
CA ASN A 282 -10.40 2.30 -30.85
C ASN A 282 -10.71 0.99 -30.12
N GLU A 283 -9.91 0.59 -29.13
CA GLU A 283 -10.14 -0.61 -28.29
C GLU A 283 -11.06 -0.30 -27.09
N GLY A 284 -11.89 0.72 -27.22
CA GLY A 284 -12.84 1.16 -26.19
C GLY A 284 -12.28 2.06 -25.08
N GLU A 285 -13.22 2.60 -24.30
CA GLU A 285 -12.98 3.49 -23.18
C GLU A 285 -13.79 3.03 -21.95
N TYR A 286 -13.10 2.80 -20.83
CA TYR A 286 -13.69 2.22 -19.63
C TYR A 286 -13.34 3.04 -18.39
N GLU A 287 -14.23 3.09 -17.42
CA GLU A 287 -14.00 3.74 -16.12
C GLU A 287 -14.19 2.72 -15.00
N LEU A 288 -13.08 2.23 -14.43
CA LEU A 288 -13.10 1.29 -13.31
C LEU A 288 -13.36 2.06 -12.01
N ARG A 289 -14.23 1.54 -11.16
CA ARG A 289 -14.70 2.20 -9.93
C ARG A 289 -14.30 1.42 -8.69
N PHE A 290 -13.80 2.14 -7.69
CA PHE A 290 -13.28 1.57 -6.45
C PHE A 290 -13.83 2.29 -5.23
N LEU A 291 -14.04 1.51 -4.16
CA LEU A 291 -14.24 2.02 -2.82
C LEU A 291 -13.00 1.69 -2.00
N VAL A 292 -12.30 2.73 -1.54
CA VAL A 292 -11.02 2.65 -0.85
C VAL A 292 -11.13 3.32 0.51
N ASP A 293 -11.07 2.55 1.59
CA ASP A 293 -11.31 3.04 2.94
C ASP A 293 -10.10 2.84 3.84
N ILE A 294 -9.90 3.78 4.76
CA ILE A 294 -9.09 3.55 5.94
C ILE A 294 -9.97 2.86 6.98
N VAL A 295 -9.47 1.74 7.50
CA VAL A 295 -10.14 0.96 8.53
C VAL A 295 -9.35 1.07 9.82
N ASP A 296 -10.01 1.57 10.86
CA ASP A 296 -9.49 1.51 12.22
C ASP A 296 -9.56 0.07 12.73
N ILE A 297 -8.42 -0.44 13.15
CA ILE A 297 -8.25 -1.81 13.66
C ILE A 297 -7.53 -1.77 15.01
N GLU A 298 -7.42 -2.91 15.69
CA GLU A 298 -6.62 -3.03 16.90
C GLU A 298 -5.97 -4.41 16.98
N PHE A 299 -4.85 -4.58 16.29
CA PHE A 299 -4.10 -5.83 16.27
C PHE A 299 -2.75 -5.67 16.96
N GLU A 300 -2.45 -6.57 17.90
CA GLU A 300 -1.11 -6.65 18.47
C GLU A 300 -0.14 -7.26 17.44
N VAL A 301 0.91 -6.51 17.09
CA VAL A 301 1.92 -6.98 16.15
C VAL A 301 2.98 -7.76 16.92
N ARG A 302 3.07 -9.06 16.63
CA ARG A 302 4.04 -9.95 17.29
C ARG A 302 5.31 -10.11 16.44
N PRO A 303 6.47 -10.35 17.09
CA PRO A 303 7.68 -10.76 16.39
C PRO A 303 7.43 -11.97 15.48
N ARG A 304 8.03 -11.97 14.28
CA ARG A 304 8.03 -13.16 13.42
C ARG A 304 8.92 -14.21 14.08
N GLN A 305 8.39 -15.42 14.27
CA GLN A 305 9.16 -16.59 14.76
C GLN A 305 10.07 -17.15 13.66
#